data_AF-A0A1H7MJC1-F1
#
_entry.id   AF-A0A1H7MJC1-F1
#
_cell.length_a   1.000
_cell.length_b   1.000
_cell.length_c   1.000
_cell.angle_alpha   90.00
_cell.angle_beta   90.00
_cell.angle_gamma   90.00
#
_symmetry.space_group_name_H-M   'P 1'
#
loop_
_entity.id
_entity.type
_entity.pdbx_description
1 polymer ?
#
loop_
_entity_poly.entity_id
_entity_poly.type
_entity_poly.pdbx_seq_one_letter_code
_entity_poly.pdbx_strand_id
1 'polypeptide(L)'
;MTKGLHRLIEARIQDAQRRGEFDALPGKGQPLADDGLGSLPEEQRAEALLMRISGLPEEVALLREVAELREKFDSARDAEERQQIREVLYAKAVRLGILFEQSGKYLSARRIQDLVP
;
A
#
# COMPACT_ATOMS: atom_id res chain seq x y z
N MET A 1 -6.94 -12.16 17.22
CA MET A 1 -7.21 -13.60 17.04
C MET A 1 -6.23 -14.29 16.06
N THR A 2 -4.92 -14.00 16.11
CA THR A 2 -3.92 -14.56 15.16
C THR A 2 -2.87 -15.48 15.79
N LYS A 3 -2.80 -15.54 17.13
CA LYS A 3 -1.78 -16.32 17.86
C LYS A 3 -1.80 -17.83 17.56
N GLY A 4 -2.97 -18.41 17.27
CA GLY A 4 -3.10 -19.84 16.92
C GLY A 4 -2.56 -20.15 15.52
N LEU A 5 -2.89 -19.30 14.54
CA LEU A 5 -2.40 -19.43 13.17
C LEU A 5 -0.88 -19.28 13.09
N HIS A 6 -0.30 -18.31 13.82
CA HIS A 6 1.15 -18.14 13.86
C HIS A 6 1.87 -19.40 14.38
N ARG A 7 1.33 -20.05 15.43
CA ARG A 7 1.92 -21.30 15.94
C ARG A 7 1.83 -22.44 14.94
N LEU A 8 0.74 -22.54 14.20
CA LEU A 8 0.57 -23.57 13.16
C LEU A 8 1.56 -23.34 12.00
N ILE A 9 1.69 -22.09 11.55
CA ILE A 9 2.63 -21.71 10.49
C ILE A 9 4.07 -22.00 10.94
N GLU A 10 4.45 -21.55 12.13
CA GLU A 10 5.79 -21.75 12.68
C GLU A 10 6.13 -23.25 12.80
N ALA A 11 5.22 -24.06 13.36
CA ALA A 11 5.40 -25.50 13.46
C ALA A 11 5.67 -26.13 12.09
N ARG A 12 4.94 -25.70 11.05
CA ARG A 12 5.09 -26.24 9.70
C ARG A 12 6.39 -25.82 9.02
N ILE A 13 6.86 -24.59 9.25
CA ILE A 13 8.17 -24.12 8.77
C ILE A 13 9.29 -24.92 9.43
N GLN A 14 9.22 -25.11 10.76
CA GLN A 14 10.23 -25.87 11.49
C GLN A 14 10.25 -27.34 11.08
N ASP A 15 9.08 -27.94 10.83
CA ASP A 15 8.97 -29.31 10.29
C ASP A 15 9.68 -29.44 8.93
N ALA A 16 9.46 -28.49 8.01
CA ALA A 16 10.10 -28.48 6.70
C ALA A 16 11.63 -28.29 6.80
N GLN A 17 12.09 -27.42 7.72
CA GLN A 17 13.51 -27.27 8.05
C GLN A 17 14.12 -28.58 8.53
N ARG A 18 13.47 -29.28 9.48
CA ARG A 18 13.96 -30.57 10.01
C ARG A 18 14.01 -31.67 8.96
N ARG A 19 13.12 -31.63 7.96
CA ARG A 19 13.14 -32.54 6.81
C ARG A 19 14.17 -32.15 5.73
N GLY A 20 14.91 -31.06 5.91
CA GLY A 20 15.88 -30.59 4.93
C GLY A 20 15.26 -30.04 3.64
N GLU A 21 13.98 -29.67 3.64
CA GLU A 21 13.29 -29.17 2.44
C GLU A 21 13.90 -27.85 1.92
N PHE A 22 14.65 -27.13 2.75
CA PHE A 22 15.36 -25.91 2.37
C PHE A 22 16.85 -26.14 2.04
N ASP A 23 17.33 -27.38 2.06
CA ASP A 23 18.76 -27.66 1.88
C ASP A 23 19.23 -27.52 0.44
N ALA A 24 18.35 -27.72 -0.53
CA ALA A 24 18.65 -27.69 -1.96
C ALA A 24 17.77 -26.68 -2.72
N LEU A 25 17.48 -25.52 -2.11
CA LEU A 25 16.72 -24.47 -2.78
C LEU A 25 17.45 -23.99 -4.05
N PRO A 26 16.70 -23.75 -5.15
CA PRO A 26 17.27 -23.13 -6.34
C PRO A 26 18.00 -21.82 -5.99
N GLY A 27 19.23 -21.66 -6.49
CA GLY A 27 20.05 -20.47 -6.22
C GLY A 27 20.74 -20.43 -4.85
N LYS A 28 20.65 -21.47 -4.02
CA LYS A 28 21.36 -21.51 -2.72
C LYS A 28 22.87 -21.36 -2.91
N GLY A 29 23.45 -20.35 -2.26
CA GLY A 29 24.88 -20.03 -2.32
C GLY A 29 25.33 -19.34 -3.61
N GLN A 30 24.41 -19.08 -4.55
CA GLN A 30 24.70 -18.32 -5.76
C GLN A 30 24.48 -16.82 -5.50
N PRO A 31 25.15 -15.93 -6.25
CA PRO A 31 24.82 -14.51 -6.23
C PRO A 31 23.34 -14.28 -6.52
N LEU A 32 22.74 -13.27 -5.88
CA LEU A 32 21.40 -12.84 -6.21
C LEU A 32 21.35 -12.42 -7.69
N ALA A 33 20.23 -12.72 -8.35
CA ALA A 33 19.98 -12.21 -9.70
C ALA A 33 20.01 -10.68 -9.68
N ASP A 34 20.57 -10.08 -10.72
CA ASP A 34 20.54 -8.63 -10.90
C ASP A 34 19.08 -8.16 -10.90
N ASP A 35 18.77 -7.27 -9.97
CA ASP A 35 17.43 -6.72 -9.82
C ASP A 35 17.17 -5.55 -10.78
N GLY A 36 18.20 -5.08 -11.49
CA GLY A 36 18.16 -3.94 -12.41
C GLY A 36 18.10 -2.59 -11.69
N LEU A 37 18.24 -2.56 -10.36
CA LEU A 37 18.14 -1.36 -9.53
C LEU A 37 19.52 -0.78 -9.17
N GLY A 38 20.60 -1.41 -9.63
CA GLY A 38 21.98 -0.97 -9.36
C GLY A 38 22.30 0.45 -9.84
N SER A 39 21.56 0.97 -10.82
CA SER A 39 21.67 2.35 -11.32
C SER A 39 21.00 3.40 -10.43
N LEU A 40 20.13 2.97 -9.50
CA LEU A 40 19.43 3.88 -8.59
C LEU A 40 20.30 4.18 -7.35
N PRO A 41 20.24 5.41 -6.81
CA PRO A 41 20.75 5.73 -5.48
C PRO A 41 20.15 4.83 -4.40
N GLU A 42 20.88 4.62 -3.30
CA GLU A 42 20.49 3.70 -2.24
C GLU A 42 19.11 4.04 -1.65
N GLU A 43 18.83 5.33 -1.47
CA GLU A 43 17.56 5.79 -0.89
C GLU A 43 16.35 5.45 -1.77
N GLN A 44 16.55 5.32 -3.09
CA GLN A 44 15.49 5.07 -4.06
C GLN A 44 15.27 3.57 -4.35
N ARG A 45 16.28 2.73 -4.10
CA ARG A 45 16.21 1.28 -4.35
C ARG A 45 15.10 0.62 -3.53
N ALA A 46 14.93 1.02 -2.27
CA ALA A 46 13.88 0.48 -1.40
C ALA A 46 12.47 0.80 -1.93
N GLU A 47 12.24 2.03 -2.41
CA GLU A 47 10.96 2.46 -2.99
C GLU A 47 10.67 1.69 -4.29
N ALA A 48 11.65 1.59 -5.19
CA ALA A 48 11.52 0.85 -6.44
C ALA A 48 11.25 -0.65 -6.20
N LEU A 49 11.92 -1.25 -5.20
CA LEU A 49 11.71 -2.64 -4.82
C LEU A 49 10.30 -2.87 -4.26
N LEU A 50 9.83 -1.99 -3.36
CA LEU A 50 8.48 -2.03 -2.81
C LEU A 50 7.42 -1.95 -3.91
N MET A 51 7.57 -1.01 -4.84
CA MET A 51 6.64 -0.84 -5.96
C MET A 51 6.57 -2.10 -6.84
N ARG A 52 7.68 -2.83 -6.98
CA ARG A 52 7.77 -4.07 -7.78
C ARG A 52 7.16 -5.28 -7.07
N ILE A 53 7.23 -5.36 -5.74
CA ILE A 53 6.75 -6.52 -4.97
C ILE A 53 5.24 -6.42 -4.69
N SER A 54 4.75 -5.24 -4.32
CA SER A 54 3.36 -5.09 -3.82
C SER A 54 2.46 -4.26 -4.72
N GLY A 55 2.99 -3.64 -5.78
CA GLY A 55 2.32 -2.52 -6.42
C GLY A 55 2.12 -1.35 -5.44
N LEU A 56 1.51 -0.28 -5.92
CA LEU A 56 1.05 0.81 -5.06
C LEU A 56 -0.25 0.34 -4.37
N PRO A 57 -0.35 0.33 -3.03
CA PRO A 57 -1.60 0.01 -2.36
C PRO A 57 -2.75 0.91 -2.82
N GLU A 58 -3.99 0.39 -2.86
CA GLU A 58 -5.17 1.12 -3.34
C GLU A 58 -5.34 2.45 -2.59
N GLU A 59 -5.08 2.42 -1.28
CA GLU A 59 -5.16 3.61 -0.40
C GLU A 59 -4.20 4.72 -0.81
N VAL A 60 -3.00 4.37 -1.29
CA VAL A 60 -1.97 5.34 -1.69
C VAL A 60 -2.33 5.98 -3.03
N ALA A 61 -2.92 5.21 -3.96
CA ALA A 61 -3.46 5.75 -5.20
C ALA A 61 -4.62 6.72 -4.92
N LEU A 62 -5.57 6.30 -4.08
CA LEU A 62 -6.72 7.12 -3.69
C LEU A 62 -6.33 8.41 -2.96
N LEU A 63 -5.26 8.40 -2.14
CA LEU A 63 -4.73 9.62 -1.53
C LEU A 63 -4.32 10.66 -2.57
N ARG A 64 -3.65 10.25 -3.65
CA ARG A 64 -3.25 11.14 -4.75
C ARG A 64 -4.46 11.69 -5.47
N GLU A 65 -5.42 10.83 -5.82
CA GLU A 65 -6.65 11.23 -6.50
C GLU A 65 -7.47 12.22 -5.68
N VAL A 66 -7.57 12.03 -4.35
CA VAL A 66 -8.26 12.95 -3.44
C VAL A 66 -7.56 14.31 -3.40
N ALA A 67 -6.23 14.34 -3.39
CA ALA A 67 -5.47 15.59 -3.44
C ALA A 67 -5.70 16.34 -4.77
N GLU A 68 -5.64 15.64 -5.91
CA GLU A 68 -5.89 16.23 -7.23
C GLU A 68 -7.33 16.76 -7.36
N LEU A 69 -8.33 16.04 -6.84
CA LEU A 69 -9.72 16.49 -6.85
C LEU A 69 -9.95 17.71 -5.96
N ARG A 70 -9.20 17.84 -4.86
CA ARG A 70 -9.23 19.04 -4.01
C ARG A 70 -8.71 20.25 -4.77
N GLU A 71 -7.55 20.14 -5.41
CA GLU A 71 -6.98 21.22 -6.23
C GLU A 71 -7.95 21.63 -7.35
N LYS A 72 -8.58 20.65 -8.02
CA LYS A 72 -9.61 20.90 -9.01
C LYS A 72 -10.81 21.64 -8.41
N PHE A 73 -11.32 21.19 -7.27
CA PHE A 73 -12.43 21.84 -6.57
C PHE A 73 -12.13 23.29 -6.18
N ASP A 74 -10.90 23.57 -5.72
CA ASP A 74 -10.47 24.91 -5.33
C ASP A 74 -10.27 25.84 -6.53
N SER A 75 -9.89 25.28 -7.68
CA SER A 75 -9.72 26.02 -8.94
C SER A 75 -11.01 26.18 -9.77
N ALA A 76 -12.05 25.39 -9.48
CA ALA A 76 -13.32 25.38 -10.20
C ALA A 76 -14.08 26.71 -10.03
N ARG A 77 -14.47 27.32 -11.16
CA ARG A 77 -15.19 28.60 -11.20
C ARG A 77 -16.69 28.43 -11.40
N ASP A 78 -17.09 27.34 -12.03
CA ASP A 78 -18.49 27.01 -12.26
C ASP A 78 -19.09 26.26 -11.06
N ALA A 79 -20.32 26.62 -10.69
CA ALA A 79 -20.98 26.05 -9.52
C ALA A 79 -21.43 24.59 -9.73
N GLU A 80 -21.79 24.23 -10.97
CA GLU A 80 -22.22 22.89 -11.33
C GLU A 80 -21.00 21.94 -11.39
N GLU A 81 -19.92 22.37 -12.04
CA GLU A 81 -18.63 21.67 -12.03
C GLU A 81 -18.12 21.45 -10.60
N ARG A 82 -18.17 22.50 -9.77
CA ARG A 82 -17.73 22.42 -8.38
C ARG A 82 -18.57 21.45 -7.55
N GLN A 83 -19.86 21.34 -7.82
CA GLN A 83 -20.74 20.37 -7.17
C GLN A 83 -20.42 18.93 -7.63
N GLN A 84 -20.22 18.71 -8.92
CA GLN A 84 -19.83 17.40 -9.46
C GLN A 84 -18.50 16.91 -8.87
N ILE A 85 -17.49 17.79 -8.80
CA ILE A 85 -16.19 17.47 -8.19
C ILE A 85 -16.37 17.12 -6.70
N ARG A 86 -17.22 17.87 -5.97
CA ARG A 86 -17.50 17.60 -4.55
C ARG A 86 -18.06 16.19 -4.32
N GLU A 87 -19.01 15.76 -5.15
CA GLU A 87 -19.62 14.43 -5.03
C GLU A 87 -18.59 13.31 -5.24
N VAL A 88 -17.73 13.45 -6.25
CA VAL A 88 -16.65 12.49 -6.53
C VAL A 88 -15.61 12.49 -5.40
N LEU A 89 -15.23 13.67 -4.90
CA LEU A 89 -14.30 13.83 -3.78
C LEU A 89 -14.85 13.15 -2.52
N TYR A 90 -16.14 13.32 -2.22
CA TYR A 90 -16.79 12.71 -1.06
C TYR A 90 -16.77 11.18 -1.15
N ALA A 91 -17.17 10.62 -2.30
CA ALA A 91 -17.18 9.18 -2.52
C ALA A 91 -15.79 8.56 -2.33
N LYS A 92 -14.74 9.20 -2.86
CA LYS A 92 -13.36 8.73 -2.72
C LYS A 92 -12.83 8.88 -1.29
N ALA A 93 -13.16 9.97 -0.59
CA ALA A 93 -12.77 10.15 0.81
C ALA A 93 -13.39 9.07 1.73
N VAL A 94 -14.66 8.71 1.51
CA VAL A 94 -15.32 7.62 2.24
C VAL A 94 -14.66 6.28 1.95
N ARG A 95 -14.41 5.95 0.67
CA ARG A 95 -13.71 4.72 0.27
C ARG A 95 -12.33 4.61 0.93
N LEU A 96 -11.60 5.72 0.95
CA LEU A 96 -10.29 5.81 1.57
C LEU A 96 -10.34 5.52 3.07
N GLY A 97 -11.35 6.04 3.77
CA GLY A 97 -11.58 5.74 5.19
C GLY A 97 -11.81 4.26 5.48
N ILE A 98 -12.65 3.61 4.68
CA ILE A 98 -12.93 2.17 4.81
C ILE A 98 -11.65 1.34 4.64
N LEU A 99 -10.83 1.64 3.62
CA LEU A 99 -9.58 0.91 3.38
C LEU A 99 -8.55 1.09 4.50
N PHE A 100 -8.48 2.29 5.09
CA PHE A 100 -7.59 2.52 6.24
C PHE A 100 -8.04 1.77 7.49
N GLU A 101 -9.35 1.72 7.76
CA GLU A 101 -9.88 0.91 8.86
C GLU A 101 -9.58 -0.59 8.68
N GLN A 102 -9.72 -1.10 7.45
CA GLN A 102 -9.47 -2.51 7.12
C GLN A 102 -7.98 -2.89 7.20
N SER A 103 -7.07 -1.98 6.86
CA SER A 103 -5.62 -2.24 6.85
C SER A 103 -4.97 -2.14 8.24
N GLY A 104 -5.71 -1.74 9.28
CA GLY A 104 -5.19 -1.56 10.64
C GLY A 104 -4.20 -0.39 10.79
N LYS A 105 -4.02 0.41 9.73
CA LYS A 105 -3.21 1.63 9.73
C LYS A 105 -4.10 2.79 10.16
N TYR A 106 -4.15 3.06 11.46
CA TYR A 106 -4.89 4.20 12.01
C TYR A 106 -4.23 5.52 11.58
N LEU A 107 -4.58 6.07 10.42
CA LEU A 107 -4.58 7.52 10.27
C LEU A 107 -5.69 8.02 11.18
N SER A 108 -5.34 8.81 12.20
CA SER A 108 -6.30 9.39 13.13
C SER A 108 -7.49 9.98 12.37
N ALA A 109 -8.70 9.47 12.65
CA ALA A 109 -9.95 9.78 11.95
C ALA A 109 -10.22 11.28 11.71
N ARG A 110 -9.59 12.16 12.51
CA ARG A 110 -9.56 13.62 12.28
C ARG A 110 -9.13 14.02 10.87
N ARG A 111 -8.21 13.29 10.23
CA ARG A 111 -7.64 13.70 8.93
C ARG A 111 -8.57 13.49 7.74
N ILE A 112 -9.62 12.65 7.84
CA ILE A 112 -10.56 12.39 6.73
C ILE A 112 -11.63 13.49 6.63
N GLN A 113 -12.07 14.01 7.77
CA GLN A 113 -13.00 15.15 7.80
C GLN A 113 -12.36 16.42 7.20
N ASP A 114 -11.03 16.55 7.33
CA ASP A 114 -10.26 17.61 6.67
C ASP A 114 -10.07 17.38 5.16
N LEU A 115 -10.40 16.21 4.60
CA LEU A 115 -10.22 15.92 3.17
C LEU A 115 -11.38 16.39 2.29
N VAL A 116 -12.52 16.71 2.90
CA VAL A 116 -13.73 17.15 2.21
C VAL A 116 -14.06 18.57 2.67
N PRO A 117 -14.10 19.56 1.76
CA PRO A 117 -14.53 20.93 2.05
C PRO A 117 -16.07 21.08 2.11
#